data_AF-A0A1U7M9U4-F1
#
_entry.id   AF-A0A1U7M9U4-F1
#
_cell.length_a   1.000
_cell.length_b   1.000
_cell.length_c   1.000
_cell.angle_alpha   90.00
_cell.angle_beta   90.00
_cell.angle_gamma   90.00
#
_symmetry.space_group_name_H-M   'P 1'
#
loop_
_entity.id
_entity.type
_entity.pdbx_description
1 polymer ?
#
loop_
_entity_poly.entity_id
_entity_poly.type
_entity_poly.pdbx_seq_one_letter_code
_entity_poly.pdbx_strand_id
1 'polypeptide(L)'
;MLEKNIYDLKNKSKKLILYKNINNVLHENKKQINYNEKLINYLSNINIIESIVLKIDNLKSKLGNLQKFKLQMNYSKIELQKLHLINDNLKDIDLIKNKTDIVEIKINKLKSLNSIKKKVDSVSIRLNTGESYIKDLKGLEEIDILLKELDNKIDRKHLIVELATSFHNYKLEIENQQKSFIDAKKSINDNLKTYEALLMKSEICPFCLSDINENKIEHIIEHYS
;
A
#
# COMPACT_ATOMS: atom_id res chain seq x y z
N MET A 1 -112.56 28.31 115.46
CA MET A 1 -111.53 27.31 115.83
C MET A 1 -111.41 26.18 114.78
N LEU A 2 -112.52 25.68 114.22
CA LEU A 2 -112.55 24.63 113.19
C LEU A 2 -111.89 25.01 111.84
N GLU A 3 -112.08 26.23 111.33
CA GLU A 3 -111.52 26.66 110.03
C GLU A 3 -109.98 26.76 110.03
N LYS A 4 -109.39 27.15 111.17
CA LYS A 4 -107.93 27.23 111.35
C LYS A 4 -107.28 25.84 111.32
N ASN A 5 -107.97 24.82 111.85
CA ASN A 5 -107.54 23.42 111.80
C ASN A 5 -107.64 22.84 110.38
N ILE A 6 -108.68 23.20 109.60
CA ILE A 6 -108.82 22.75 108.20
C ILE A 6 -107.74 23.37 107.31
N TYR A 7 -107.40 24.64 107.52
CA TYR A 7 -106.31 25.32 106.81
C TYR A 7 -104.94 24.69 107.14
N ASP A 8 -104.69 24.37 108.41
CA ASP A 8 -103.45 23.72 108.85
C ASP A 8 -103.32 22.28 108.31
N LEU A 9 -104.44 21.52 108.25
CA LEU A 9 -104.49 20.20 107.63
C LEU A 9 -104.27 20.25 106.10
N LYS A 10 -104.82 21.24 105.39
CA LYS A 10 -104.57 21.44 103.95
C LYS A 10 -103.10 21.79 103.68
N ASN A 11 -102.48 22.63 104.52
CA ASN A 11 -101.06 22.95 104.40
C ASN A 11 -100.15 21.75 104.73
N LYS A 12 -100.49 20.94 105.73
CA LYS A 12 -99.81 19.67 106.02
C LYS A 12 -99.92 18.67 104.86
N SER A 13 -101.10 18.55 104.25
CA SER A 13 -101.34 17.71 103.07
C SER A 13 -100.52 18.18 101.85
N LYS A 14 -100.49 19.49 101.56
CA LYS A 14 -99.64 20.06 100.51
C LYS A 14 -98.15 19.79 100.75
N LYS A 15 -97.67 19.94 102.00
CA LYS A 15 -96.29 19.59 102.38
C LYS A 15 -96.01 18.11 102.20
N LEU A 16 -96.96 17.22 102.54
CA LEU A 16 -96.81 15.78 102.37
C LEU A 16 -96.70 15.39 100.88
N ILE A 17 -97.53 15.98 100.01
CA ILE A 17 -97.46 15.78 98.56
C ILE A 17 -96.11 16.29 98.02
N LEU A 18 -95.66 17.46 98.49
CA LEU A 18 -94.35 18.00 98.13
C LEU A 18 -93.22 17.04 98.55
N TYR A 19 -93.23 16.52 99.78
CA TYR A 19 -92.24 15.56 100.25
C TYR A 19 -92.28 14.24 99.48
N LYS A 20 -93.46 13.75 99.10
CA LYS A 20 -93.60 12.55 98.27
C LYS A 20 -93.02 12.78 96.86
N ASN A 21 -93.28 13.94 96.26
CA ASN A 21 -92.71 14.31 94.97
C ASN A 21 -91.19 14.45 95.04
N ILE A 22 -90.67 15.12 96.08
CA ILE A 22 -89.23 15.23 96.34
C ILE A 22 -88.62 13.83 96.49
N ASN A 23 -89.25 12.94 97.26
CA ASN A 23 -88.74 11.59 97.46
C ASN A 23 -88.74 10.76 96.16
N ASN A 24 -89.77 10.91 95.32
CA ASN A 24 -89.81 10.27 94.00
C ASN A 24 -88.69 10.81 93.10
N VAL A 25 -88.47 12.13 93.08
CA VAL A 25 -87.36 12.75 92.32
C VAL A 25 -86.01 12.26 92.84
N LEU A 26 -85.81 12.18 94.16
CA LEU A 26 -84.59 11.64 94.76
C LEU A 26 -84.36 10.18 94.38
N HIS A 27 -85.42 9.37 94.35
CA HIS A 27 -85.34 7.97 93.96
C HIS A 27 -84.95 7.80 92.48
N GLU A 28 -85.55 8.57 91.58
CA GLU A 28 -85.17 8.56 90.15
C GLU A 28 -83.75 9.07 89.94
N ASN A 29 -83.35 10.14 90.64
CA ASN A 29 -81.97 10.64 90.60
C ASN A 29 -80.98 9.56 91.07
N LYS A 30 -81.30 8.80 92.12
CA LYS A 30 -80.46 7.71 92.60
C LYS A 30 -80.31 6.59 91.56
N LYS A 31 -81.38 6.23 90.85
CA LYS A 31 -81.29 5.27 89.73
C LYS A 31 -80.39 5.79 88.62
N GLN A 32 -80.52 7.07 88.27
CA GLN A 32 -79.75 7.68 87.20
C GLN A 32 -78.26 7.81 87.55
N ILE A 33 -77.94 8.13 88.81
CA ILE A 33 -76.57 8.10 89.32
C ILE A 33 -75.99 6.69 89.18
N ASN A 34 -76.70 5.65 89.63
CA ASN A 34 -76.22 4.27 89.51
C ASN A 34 -76.02 3.83 88.04
N TYR A 35 -76.88 4.29 87.13
CA TYR A 35 -76.71 4.03 85.70
C TYR A 35 -75.45 4.73 85.16
N ASN A 36 -75.25 6.00 85.50
CA ASN A 36 -74.09 6.77 85.08
C ASN A 36 -72.77 6.20 85.64
N GLU A 37 -72.76 5.75 86.89
CA GLU A 37 -71.59 5.08 87.49
C GLU A 37 -71.22 3.79 86.74
N LYS A 38 -72.22 2.97 86.36
CA LYS A 38 -71.98 1.78 85.53
C LYS A 38 -71.42 2.17 84.17
N LEU A 39 -71.96 3.19 83.53
CA LEU A 39 -71.47 3.69 82.24
C LEU A 39 -70.01 4.17 82.31
N ILE A 40 -69.67 4.94 83.35
CA ILE A 40 -68.29 5.40 83.60
C ILE A 40 -67.35 4.20 83.78
N ASN A 41 -67.77 3.18 84.54
CA ASN A 41 -66.98 1.97 84.72
C ASN A 41 -66.78 1.20 83.41
N TYR A 42 -67.81 1.07 82.57
CA TYR A 42 -67.66 0.46 81.24
C TYR A 42 -66.72 1.26 80.32
N LEU A 43 -66.68 2.58 80.46
CA LEU A 43 -65.83 3.47 79.66
C LEU A 43 -64.42 3.66 80.23
N SER A 44 -64.14 3.17 81.43
CA SER A 44 -62.84 3.33 82.11
C SER A 44 -61.64 2.81 81.29
N ASN A 45 -61.86 1.81 80.43
CA ASN A 45 -60.82 1.19 79.61
C ASN A 45 -60.67 1.82 78.21
N ILE A 46 -61.41 2.88 77.87
CA ILE A 46 -61.38 3.47 76.52
C ILE A 46 -59.99 4.00 76.14
N ASN A 47 -59.27 4.57 77.10
CA ASN A 47 -57.90 5.08 76.90
C ASN A 47 -56.91 3.95 76.56
N ILE A 48 -57.11 2.75 77.13
CA ILE A 48 -56.28 1.58 76.83
C ILE A 48 -56.52 1.15 75.39
N ILE A 49 -57.78 1.11 74.96
CA ILE A 49 -58.16 0.77 73.58
C ILE A 49 -57.56 1.77 72.59
N GLU A 50 -57.62 3.07 72.87
CA GLU A 50 -57.01 4.11 72.04
C GLU A 50 -55.49 3.90 71.88
N SER A 51 -54.78 3.61 72.97
CA SER A 51 -53.34 3.32 72.92
C SER A 51 -53.00 2.08 72.08
N ILE A 52 -53.88 1.07 72.08
CA ILE A 52 -53.73 -0.15 71.28
C ILE A 52 -53.95 0.17 69.80
N VAL A 53 -54.97 0.97 69.47
CA VAL A 53 -55.25 1.41 68.09
C VAL A 53 -54.05 2.17 67.52
N LEU A 54 -53.47 3.11 68.27
CA LEU A 54 -52.26 3.84 67.84
C LEU A 54 -51.06 2.92 67.59
N LYS A 55 -50.89 1.88 68.42
CA LYS A 55 -49.84 0.86 68.20
C LYS A 55 -50.11 0.04 66.94
N ILE A 56 -51.35 -0.35 66.68
CA ILE A 56 -51.75 -1.08 65.47
C ILE A 56 -51.47 -0.23 64.23
N ASP A 57 -51.82 1.04 64.23
CA ASP A 57 -51.58 1.95 63.10
C ASP A 57 -50.08 2.14 62.83
N ASN A 58 -49.27 2.28 63.88
CA ASN A 58 -47.82 2.33 63.75
C ASN A 58 -47.25 1.03 63.16
N LEU A 59 -47.70 -0.13 63.65
CA LEU A 59 -47.28 -1.43 63.10
C LEU A 59 -47.71 -1.59 61.64
N LYS A 60 -48.91 -1.16 61.27
CA LYS A 60 -49.42 -1.16 59.89
C LYS A 60 -48.55 -0.29 58.98
N SER A 61 -48.17 0.90 59.43
CA SER A 61 -47.26 1.79 58.70
C SER A 61 -45.88 1.15 58.49
N LYS A 62 -45.31 0.57 59.56
CA LYS A 62 -44.03 -0.16 59.48
C LYS A 62 -44.10 -1.35 58.52
N LEU A 63 -45.19 -2.12 58.55
CA LEU A 63 -45.40 -3.24 57.63
C LEU A 63 -45.44 -2.76 56.18
N GLY A 64 -46.12 -1.66 55.89
CA GLY A 64 -46.16 -1.05 54.55
C GLY A 64 -44.76 -0.64 54.07
N ASN A 65 -43.94 -0.06 54.95
CA ASN A 65 -42.55 0.29 54.61
C ASN A 65 -41.68 -0.95 54.37
N LEU A 66 -41.82 -1.99 55.19
CA LEU A 66 -41.10 -3.25 54.99
C LEU A 66 -41.46 -3.92 53.66
N GLN A 67 -42.73 -3.87 53.26
CA GLN A 67 -43.16 -4.38 51.94
C GLN A 67 -42.54 -3.59 50.80
N LYS A 68 -42.47 -2.25 50.90
CA LYS A 68 -41.77 -1.41 49.92
C LYS A 68 -40.29 -1.75 49.81
N PHE A 69 -39.60 -1.89 50.95
CA PHE A 69 -38.18 -2.28 50.97
C PHE A 69 -37.95 -3.67 50.37
N LYS A 70 -38.84 -4.63 50.64
CA LYS A 70 -38.77 -5.96 50.04
C LYS A 70 -38.87 -5.91 48.52
N LEU A 71 -39.78 -5.10 47.98
CA LEU A 71 -39.93 -4.92 46.53
C LEU A 71 -38.69 -4.27 45.91
N GLN A 72 -38.16 -3.21 46.54
CA GLN A 72 -36.93 -2.55 46.09
C GLN A 72 -35.73 -3.51 46.11
N MET A 73 -35.56 -4.29 47.17
CA MET A 73 -34.48 -5.27 47.28
C MET A 73 -34.56 -6.34 46.19
N ASN A 74 -35.77 -6.80 45.87
CA ASN A 74 -35.97 -7.76 44.78
C ASN A 74 -35.58 -7.16 43.41
N TYR A 75 -35.93 -5.89 43.16
CA TYR A 75 -35.54 -5.19 41.95
C TYR A 75 -34.01 -5.08 41.84
N SER A 76 -33.35 -4.61 42.90
CA SER A 76 -31.88 -4.49 42.92
C SER A 76 -31.19 -5.85 42.76
N LYS A 77 -31.77 -6.93 43.27
CA LYS A 77 -31.23 -8.29 43.08
C LYS A 77 -31.27 -8.71 41.62
N ILE A 78 -32.38 -8.44 40.91
CA ILE A 78 -32.51 -8.73 39.47
C ILE A 78 -31.51 -7.90 38.68
N GLU A 79 -31.35 -6.62 39.03
CA GLU A 79 -30.40 -5.72 38.37
C GLU A 79 -28.95 -6.18 38.56
N LEU A 80 -28.56 -6.58 39.77
CA LEU A 80 -27.25 -7.16 40.05
C LEU A 80 -26.98 -8.42 39.21
N GLN A 81 -27.98 -9.31 39.06
CA GLN A 81 -27.84 -10.49 38.21
C GLN A 81 -27.58 -10.12 36.74
N LYS A 82 -28.26 -9.09 36.22
CA LYS A 82 -28.01 -8.59 34.86
C LYS A 82 -26.60 -8.03 34.71
N LEU A 83 -26.13 -7.24 35.68
CA LEU A 83 -24.78 -6.68 35.67
C LEU A 83 -23.70 -7.76 35.73
N HIS A 84 -23.90 -8.80 36.55
CA HIS A 84 -23.01 -9.96 36.56
C HIS A 84 -22.94 -10.65 35.19
N LEU A 85 -24.08 -10.89 34.54
CA LEU A 85 -24.11 -11.49 33.22
C LEU A 85 -23.37 -10.63 32.17
N ILE A 86 -23.55 -9.30 32.21
CA ILE A 86 -22.83 -8.38 31.33
C ILE A 86 -21.32 -8.46 31.59
N ASN A 87 -20.90 -8.46 32.84
CA ASN A 87 -19.49 -8.56 33.20
C ASN A 87 -18.87 -9.90 32.76
N ASP A 88 -19.58 -11.01 32.93
CA ASP A 88 -19.11 -12.32 32.49
C ASP A 88 -18.99 -12.39 30.96
N ASN A 89 -19.93 -11.81 30.22
CA ASN A 89 -19.87 -11.72 28.75
C ASN A 89 -18.72 -10.83 28.25
N LEU A 90 -18.29 -9.86 29.05
CA LEU A 90 -17.21 -8.92 28.70
C LEU A 90 -15.85 -9.32 29.26
N LYS A 91 -15.75 -10.43 30.00
CA LYS A 91 -14.54 -10.86 30.71
C LYS A 91 -13.31 -10.99 29.81
N ASP A 92 -13.51 -11.38 28.56
CA ASP A 92 -12.44 -11.62 27.59
C ASP A 92 -12.23 -10.48 26.58
N ILE A 93 -12.89 -9.33 26.76
CA ILE A 93 -12.82 -8.23 25.80
C ILE A 93 -11.38 -7.70 25.62
N ASP A 94 -10.61 -7.65 26.70
CA ASP A 94 -9.20 -7.22 26.67
C ASP A 94 -8.32 -8.24 25.94
N LEU A 95 -8.62 -9.54 26.09
CA LEU A 95 -7.94 -10.60 25.36
C LEU A 95 -8.22 -10.52 23.85
N ILE A 96 -9.47 -10.24 23.48
CA ILE A 96 -9.87 -10.03 22.07
C ILE A 96 -9.15 -8.80 21.51
N LYS A 97 -9.15 -7.69 22.23
CA LYS A 97 -8.47 -6.45 21.82
C LYS A 97 -6.98 -6.69 21.54
N ASN A 98 -6.27 -7.31 22.49
CA ASN A 98 -4.85 -7.64 22.33
C ASN A 98 -4.59 -8.55 21.12
N LYS A 99 -5.45 -9.55 20.88
CA LYS A 99 -5.34 -10.42 19.71
C LYS A 99 -5.56 -9.66 18.40
N THR A 100 -6.52 -8.74 18.37
CA THR A 100 -6.79 -7.89 17.21
C THR A 100 -5.60 -6.99 16.89
N ASP A 101 -4.99 -6.37 17.90
CA ASP A 101 -3.80 -5.53 17.72
C ASP A 101 -2.62 -6.33 17.14
N ILE A 102 -2.42 -7.57 17.61
CA ILE A 102 -1.39 -8.48 17.06
C ILE A 102 -1.69 -8.83 15.60
N VAL A 103 -2.96 -9.10 15.26
CA VAL A 103 -3.38 -9.41 13.89
C VAL A 103 -3.13 -8.21 12.97
N GLU A 104 -3.43 -6.99 13.42
CA GLU A 104 -3.18 -5.77 12.64
C GLU A 104 -1.69 -5.56 12.35
N ILE A 105 -0.82 -5.75 13.36
CA ILE A 105 0.64 -5.70 13.17
C ILE A 105 1.10 -6.73 12.12
N LYS A 106 0.56 -7.97 12.17
CA LYS A 106 0.89 -9.01 11.18
C LYS A 106 0.42 -8.66 9.77
N ILE A 107 -0.78 -8.10 9.63
CA ILE A 107 -1.32 -7.63 8.34
C ILE A 107 -0.41 -6.55 7.75
N ASN A 108 0.02 -5.59 8.56
CA ASN A 108 0.91 -4.52 8.10
C ASN A 108 2.28 -5.05 7.66
N LYS A 109 2.85 -6.01 8.39
CA LYS A 109 4.08 -6.71 7.98
C LYS A 109 3.91 -7.48 6.66
N LEU A 110 2.79 -8.16 6.46
CA LEU A 110 2.48 -8.87 5.21
C LEU A 110 2.37 -7.91 4.02
N LYS A 111 1.74 -6.74 4.21
CA LYS A 111 1.68 -5.70 3.17
C LYS A 111 3.07 -5.22 2.78
N SER A 112 3.95 -4.97 3.75
CA SER A 112 5.34 -4.58 3.46
C SER A 112 6.14 -5.69 2.78
N LEU A 113 5.97 -6.95 3.19
CA LEU A 113 6.63 -8.09 2.54
C LEU A 113 6.17 -8.24 1.09
N ASN A 114 4.88 -8.07 0.81
CA ASN A 114 4.35 -8.15 -0.54
C ASN A 114 4.89 -7.04 -1.45
N SER A 115 5.08 -5.82 -0.93
CA SER A 115 5.67 -4.73 -1.72
C SER A 115 7.14 -4.99 -2.04
N ILE A 116 7.90 -5.57 -1.10
CA ILE A 116 9.28 -6.00 -1.32
C ILE A 116 9.33 -7.12 -2.36
N LYS A 117 8.47 -8.13 -2.25
CA LYS A 117 8.38 -9.23 -3.22
C LYS A 117 8.18 -8.71 -4.65
N LYS A 118 7.23 -7.80 -4.86
CA LYS A 118 6.98 -7.18 -6.17
C LYS A 118 8.23 -6.48 -6.73
N LYS A 119 9.00 -5.79 -5.87
CA LYS A 119 10.26 -5.17 -6.29
C LYS A 119 11.29 -6.22 -6.70
N VAL A 120 11.45 -7.29 -5.92
CA VAL A 120 12.35 -8.39 -6.24
C VAL A 120 11.98 -9.05 -7.58
N ASP A 121 10.70 -9.33 -7.79
CA ASP A 121 10.20 -9.91 -9.04
C ASP A 121 10.53 -9.00 -10.24
N SER A 122 10.34 -7.68 -10.09
CA SER A 122 10.69 -6.71 -11.14
C SER A 122 12.20 -6.63 -11.44
N VAL A 123 13.05 -6.83 -10.43
CA VAL A 123 14.51 -6.85 -10.59
C VAL A 123 14.92 -8.14 -11.29
N SER A 124 14.36 -9.28 -10.89
CA SER A 124 14.60 -10.58 -11.50
C SER A 124 14.27 -10.57 -13.00
N ILE A 125 13.11 -10.01 -13.38
CA ILE A 125 12.75 -9.87 -14.81
C ILE A 125 13.80 -9.03 -15.56
N ARG A 126 14.22 -7.89 -15.01
CA ARG A 126 15.23 -7.02 -15.64
C ARG A 126 16.59 -7.71 -15.77
N LEU A 127 16.99 -8.48 -14.76
CA LEU A 127 18.24 -9.24 -14.80
C LEU A 127 18.19 -10.30 -15.90
N ASN A 128 17.11 -11.08 -15.98
CA ASN A 128 16.94 -12.09 -17.03
C ASN A 128 16.96 -11.47 -18.43
N THR A 129 16.31 -10.31 -18.61
CA THR A 129 16.39 -9.56 -19.87
C THR A 129 17.82 -9.11 -20.17
N GLY A 130 18.54 -8.58 -19.18
CA GLY A 130 19.95 -8.19 -19.32
C GLY A 130 20.86 -9.36 -19.68
N GLU A 131 20.68 -10.53 -19.05
CA GLU A 131 21.42 -11.76 -19.38
C GLU A 131 21.16 -12.21 -20.82
N SER A 132 19.92 -12.11 -21.31
CA SER A 132 19.61 -12.41 -22.71
C SER A 132 20.38 -11.49 -23.66
N TYR A 133 20.38 -10.19 -23.40
CA TYR A 133 21.15 -9.24 -24.22
C TYR A 133 22.65 -9.53 -24.19
N ILE A 134 23.23 -9.81 -23.03
CA ILE A 134 24.66 -10.18 -22.93
C ILE A 134 24.95 -11.44 -23.76
N LYS A 135 24.05 -12.43 -23.72
CA LYS A 135 24.19 -13.65 -24.50
C LYS A 135 24.09 -13.39 -26.00
N ASP A 136 23.16 -12.53 -26.44
CA ASP A 136 22.97 -12.19 -27.85
C ASP A 136 24.13 -11.36 -28.41
N LEU A 137 24.76 -10.54 -27.57
CA LEU A 137 25.94 -9.74 -27.92
C LEU A 137 27.26 -10.52 -27.80
N LYS A 138 27.21 -11.78 -27.34
CA LYS A 138 28.39 -12.63 -27.21
C LYS A 138 28.92 -12.97 -28.60
N GLY A 139 30.19 -12.65 -28.85
CA GLY A 139 30.84 -12.86 -30.14
C GLY A 139 31.02 -11.60 -30.99
N LEU A 140 30.58 -10.43 -30.52
CA LEU A 140 30.92 -9.15 -31.17
C LEU A 140 32.43 -8.94 -31.32
N GLU A 141 33.22 -9.40 -30.36
CA GLU A 141 34.68 -9.34 -30.40
C GLU A 141 35.25 -10.16 -31.57
N GLU A 142 34.65 -11.31 -31.89
CA GLU A 142 35.04 -12.14 -33.04
C GLU A 142 34.67 -11.46 -34.36
N ILE A 143 33.52 -10.77 -34.41
CA ILE A 143 33.09 -9.98 -35.58
C ILE A 143 34.08 -8.83 -35.83
N ASP A 144 34.52 -8.12 -34.79
CA ASP A 144 35.51 -7.04 -34.92
C ASP A 144 36.86 -7.55 -35.44
N ILE A 145 37.29 -8.75 -35.03
CA ILE A 145 38.50 -9.39 -35.55
C ILE A 145 38.32 -9.73 -37.04
N LEU A 146 37.20 -10.36 -37.41
CA LEU A 146 36.90 -10.72 -38.79
C LEU A 146 36.80 -9.50 -39.71
N LEU A 147 36.24 -8.38 -39.23
CA LEU A 147 36.19 -7.11 -39.96
C LEU A 147 37.61 -6.60 -40.25
N LYS A 148 38.49 -6.55 -39.23
CA LYS A 148 39.89 -6.14 -39.42
C LYS A 148 40.64 -7.05 -40.39
N GLU A 149 40.41 -8.36 -40.35
CA GLU A 149 41.01 -9.28 -41.30
C GLU A 149 40.51 -9.07 -42.73
N LEU A 150 39.21 -8.76 -42.89
CA LEU A 150 38.62 -8.47 -44.18
C LEU A 150 39.18 -7.18 -44.78
N ASP A 151 39.27 -6.11 -44.00
CA ASP A 151 39.85 -4.83 -44.42
C ASP A 151 41.29 -5.01 -44.90
N ASN A 152 42.12 -5.74 -44.14
CA ASN A 152 43.49 -6.06 -44.54
C ASN A 152 43.56 -6.84 -45.87
N LYS A 153 42.61 -7.75 -46.13
CA LYS A 153 42.55 -8.50 -47.39
C LYS A 153 42.12 -7.60 -48.56
N ILE A 154 41.20 -6.66 -48.32
CA ILE A 154 40.76 -5.67 -49.31
C ILE A 154 41.94 -4.78 -49.70
N ASP A 155 42.68 -4.24 -48.74
CA ASP A 155 43.85 -3.40 -49.00
C ASP A 155 44.92 -4.13 -49.81
N ARG A 156 45.22 -5.38 -49.43
CA ARG A 156 46.15 -6.23 -50.20
C ARG A 156 45.68 -6.47 -51.62
N LYS A 157 44.38 -6.69 -51.82
CA LYS A 157 43.81 -6.87 -53.16
C LYS A 157 43.96 -5.60 -53.99
N HIS A 158 43.72 -4.42 -53.42
CA HIS A 158 43.93 -3.15 -54.11
C HIS A 158 45.38 -3.00 -54.57
N LEU A 159 46.34 -3.26 -53.68
CA LEU A 159 47.76 -3.22 -54.02
C LEU A 159 48.12 -4.20 -55.16
N ILE A 160 47.59 -5.43 -55.12
CA ILE A 160 47.82 -6.41 -56.19
C ILE A 160 47.26 -5.94 -57.52
N VAL A 161 46.06 -5.35 -57.52
CA VAL A 161 45.44 -4.79 -58.73
C VAL A 161 46.30 -3.67 -59.31
N GLU A 162 46.75 -2.73 -58.47
CA GLU A 162 47.64 -1.64 -58.88
C GLU A 162 48.94 -2.18 -59.49
N LEU A 163 49.59 -3.13 -58.82
CA LEU A 163 50.81 -3.77 -59.32
C LEU A 163 50.59 -4.49 -60.65
N ALA A 164 49.46 -5.20 -60.80
CA ALA A 164 49.12 -5.89 -62.04
C ALA A 164 48.89 -4.90 -63.19
N THR A 165 48.24 -3.77 -62.92
CA THR A 165 48.06 -2.69 -63.90
C THR A 165 49.39 -2.08 -64.31
N SER A 166 50.26 -1.75 -63.34
CA SER A 166 51.61 -1.24 -63.63
C SER A 166 52.43 -2.23 -64.44
N PHE A 167 52.40 -3.51 -64.09
CA PHE A 167 53.10 -4.56 -64.83
C PHE A 167 52.60 -4.68 -66.27
N HIS A 168 51.29 -4.63 -66.48
CA HIS A 168 50.70 -4.65 -67.83
C HIS A 168 51.17 -3.45 -68.67
N ASN A 169 51.17 -2.26 -68.08
CA ASN A 169 51.65 -1.04 -68.74
C ASN A 169 53.14 -1.14 -69.12
N TYR A 170 53.99 -1.59 -68.20
CA TYR A 170 55.42 -1.79 -68.51
C TYR A 170 55.64 -2.83 -69.60
N LYS A 171 54.85 -3.89 -69.63
CA LYS A 171 54.92 -4.89 -70.70
C LYS A 171 54.60 -4.27 -72.06
N LEU A 172 53.54 -3.48 -72.16
CA LEU A 172 53.18 -2.75 -73.39
C LEU A 172 54.26 -1.74 -73.80
N GLU A 173 54.85 -1.02 -72.84
CA GLU A 173 55.97 -0.12 -73.11
C GLU A 173 57.19 -0.85 -73.67
N ILE A 174 57.56 -1.99 -73.09
CA ILE A 174 58.66 -2.83 -73.59
C ILE A 174 58.36 -3.30 -75.01
N GLU A 175 57.16 -3.80 -75.29
CA GLU A 175 56.75 -4.23 -76.63
C GLU A 175 56.81 -3.08 -77.65
N ASN A 176 56.41 -1.88 -77.25
CA ASN A 176 56.50 -0.68 -78.10
C ASN A 176 57.96 -0.26 -78.33
N GLN A 177 58.80 -0.24 -77.29
CA GLN A 177 60.23 0.07 -77.42
C GLN A 177 60.96 -0.93 -78.31
N GLN A 178 60.63 -2.22 -78.22
CA GLN A 178 61.17 -3.25 -79.11
C GLN A 178 60.81 -2.98 -80.58
N LYS A 179 59.55 -2.62 -80.87
CA LYS A 179 59.14 -2.21 -82.23
C LYS A 179 59.92 -0.98 -82.70
N SER A 180 59.99 0.06 -81.87
CA SER A 180 60.75 1.27 -82.21
C SER A 180 62.23 0.98 -82.45
N PHE A 181 62.83 0.06 -81.70
CA PHE A 181 64.22 -0.37 -81.91
C PHE A 181 64.40 -1.11 -83.25
N ILE A 182 63.47 -2.01 -83.59
CA ILE A 182 63.47 -2.71 -84.89
C ILE A 182 63.34 -1.70 -86.03
N ASP A 183 62.42 -0.74 -85.91
CA ASP A 183 62.19 0.30 -86.92
C ASP A 183 63.41 1.22 -87.07
N ALA A 184 64.02 1.65 -85.96
CA ALA A 184 65.25 2.43 -85.97
C ALA A 184 66.41 1.67 -86.61
N LYS A 185 66.59 0.38 -86.27
CA LYS A 185 67.61 -0.48 -86.89
C LYS A 185 67.39 -0.61 -88.39
N LYS A 186 66.14 -0.78 -88.83
CA LYS A 186 65.80 -0.81 -90.26
C LYS A 186 66.13 0.52 -90.94
N SER A 187 65.74 1.64 -90.34
CA SER A 187 66.04 2.97 -90.87
C SER A 187 67.54 3.26 -90.96
N ILE A 188 68.33 2.86 -89.96
CA ILE A 188 69.79 2.96 -90.00
C ILE A 188 70.34 2.16 -91.18
N ASN A 189 69.92 0.91 -91.34
CA ASN A 189 70.35 0.07 -92.46
C ASN A 189 69.98 0.66 -93.83
N ASP A 190 68.77 1.21 -93.97
CA ASP A 190 68.32 1.84 -95.21
C ASP A 190 69.14 3.12 -95.53
N ASN A 191 69.47 3.91 -94.50
CA ASN A 191 70.34 5.09 -94.63
C ASN A 191 71.79 4.70 -94.95
N LEU A 192 72.34 3.65 -94.35
CA LEU A 192 73.69 3.14 -94.66
C LEU A 192 73.79 2.71 -96.13
N LYS A 193 72.79 2.00 -96.66
CA LYS A 193 72.72 1.65 -98.09
C LYS A 193 72.64 2.88 -98.99
N THR A 194 71.89 3.90 -98.57
CA THR A 194 71.79 5.16 -99.31
C THR A 194 73.13 5.90 -99.31
N TYR A 195 73.81 5.92 -98.16
CA TYR A 195 75.12 6.53 -97.99
C TYR A 195 76.20 5.83 -98.81
N GLU A 196 76.22 4.49 -98.80
CA GLU A 196 77.05 3.65 -99.68
C GLU A 196 76.89 4.04 -101.15
N ALA A 197 75.65 4.12 -101.62
CA ALA A 197 75.35 4.49 -103.01
C ALA A 197 75.80 5.92 -103.37
N LEU A 198 75.77 6.86 -102.41
CA LEU A 198 76.29 8.22 -102.61
C LEU A 198 77.81 8.25 -102.66
N LEU A 199 78.49 7.54 -101.75
CA LEU A 199 79.95 7.47 -101.72
C LEU A 199 80.52 6.84 -103.00
N MET A 200 79.89 5.79 -103.51
CA MET A 200 80.23 5.17 -104.80
C MET A 200 80.10 6.15 -105.97
N LYS A 201 79.13 7.08 -105.92
CA LYS A 201 78.94 8.09 -106.97
C LYS A 201 79.91 9.27 -106.89
N SER A 202 80.36 9.63 -105.69
CA SER A 202 81.26 10.77 -105.50
C SER A 202 82.73 10.43 -105.71
N GLU A 203 83.11 9.15 -105.63
CA GLU A 203 84.49 8.60 -105.75
C GLU A 203 85.52 9.18 -104.76
N ILE A 204 85.14 10.21 -103.98
CA ILE A 204 85.95 10.94 -103.02
C ILE A 204 85.15 11.06 -101.71
N CYS A 205 85.82 10.86 -100.57
CA CYS A 205 85.19 10.98 -99.28
C CYS A 205 84.85 12.44 -98.95
N PRO A 206 83.58 12.77 -98.64
CA PRO A 206 83.18 14.14 -98.36
C PRO A 206 83.78 14.72 -97.06
N PHE A 207 84.29 13.88 -96.15
CA PHE A 207 84.86 14.32 -94.88
C PHE A 207 86.37 14.49 -94.89
N CYS A 208 87.11 13.56 -95.50
CA CYS A 208 88.58 13.57 -95.52
C CYS A 208 89.19 13.76 -96.91
N LEU A 209 88.36 13.92 -97.94
CA LEU A 209 88.75 14.19 -99.33
C LEU A 209 89.68 13.13 -99.95
N SER A 210 89.77 11.95 -99.34
CA SER A 210 90.52 10.82 -99.88
C SER A 210 89.70 10.01 -100.87
N ASP A 211 90.34 9.39 -101.85
CA ASP A 211 89.69 8.47 -102.78
C ASP A 211 88.98 7.33 -102.03
N ILE A 212 87.74 7.09 -102.42
CA ILE A 212 86.91 6.02 -101.90
C ILE A 212 86.95 4.83 -102.86
N ASN A 213 87.17 3.65 -102.31
CA ASN A 213 87.06 2.37 -102.99
C ASN A 213 86.17 1.42 -102.17
N GLU A 214 85.71 0.34 -102.79
CA GLU A 214 84.74 -0.61 -102.24
C GLU A 214 85.15 -1.12 -100.84
N ASN A 215 86.43 -1.46 -100.63
CA ASN A 215 86.96 -1.93 -99.34
C ASN A 215 86.87 -0.87 -98.22
N LYS A 216 87.04 0.42 -98.53
CA LYS A 216 86.91 1.50 -97.53
C LYS A 216 85.45 1.75 -97.18
N ILE A 217 84.53 1.59 -98.13
CA ILE A 217 83.09 1.72 -97.90
C ILE A 217 82.61 0.61 -96.96
N GLU A 218 82.99 -0.64 -97.22
CA GLU A 218 82.62 -1.79 -96.39
C GLU A 218 83.09 -1.60 -94.94
N HIS A 219 84.34 -1.16 -94.75
CA HIS A 219 84.88 -0.87 -93.41
C HIS A 219 84.11 0.24 -92.67
N ILE A 220 83.61 1.26 -93.38
CA ILE A 220 82.79 2.33 -92.78
C ILE A 220 81.42 1.76 -92.39
N ILE A 221 80.77 0.97 -93.25
CA ILE A 221 79.44 0.38 -92.98
C ILE A 221 79.50 -0.61 -91.82
N GLU A 222 80.55 -1.42 -91.72
CA GLU A 222 80.75 -2.36 -90.61
C GLU A 222 80.79 -1.66 -89.25
N HIS A 223 81.26 -0.42 -89.17
CA HIS A 223 81.35 0.31 -87.92
C HIS A 223 79.99 0.79 -87.37
N TYR A 224 78.95 0.78 -88.22
CA TYR A 224 77.60 1.24 -87.89
C TYR A 224 76.54 0.12 -87.97
N SER A 225 76.94 -1.12 -88.30
CA SER A 225 76.09 -2.31 -88.40
C SER A 225 75.96 -3.06 -87.06
#